data_AF-A0A1W1CVD2-F1
#
_entry.id   AF-A0A1W1CVD2-F1
#
_cell.length_a   1.000
_cell.length_b   1.000
_cell.length_c   1.000
_cell.angle_alpha   90.00
_cell.angle_beta   90.00
_cell.angle_gamma   90.00
#
_symmetry.space_group_name_H-M   'P 1'
#
loop_
_entity.id
_entity.type
_entity.pdbx_description
1 polymer ?
#
loop_
_entity_poly.entity_id
_entity_poly.type
_entity_poly.pdbx_seq_one_letter_code
_entity_poly.pdbx_strand_id
1 'polypeptide(L)'
;MKSIKSYFLLLILFFSTFFSLLHADDVAFSYVPKKVYEKQIFPISFLVSSSLQNNRISFNFIGEETPVLKNPEIIHNQTETFYTFYFKTTDKLFIIPRIIVTLNGNEKVLDGVKIPVEKLPKARNFSGVIASGLKIKNYQVSIFDNKTNLIAISLEAHDANLEDIYIPSALKDGTENAKRNGSKMSIDYYIVLPAKQKKLTFTYFDTIKDTFVEKTIKIKIHDGTVAAQTDLNPKDDSFETLKKYSLIILSILFLILFIWKRDFFYLVLSVVSAAILLTFYTALDTVCIKEGSPLYIVPTSTSTTIIHIDKRFKTTKLAERNNFIKIKYSNGTTGWVKNEDICED
;
A
#
# COMPACT_ATOMS: atom_id res chain seq x y z
N MET A 1 -66.08 -43.81 7.34
CA MET A 1 -64.87 -44.12 6.51
C MET A 1 -64.71 -43.27 5.24
N LYS A 2 -65.64 -42.39 4.85
CA LYS A 2 -65.48 -41.48 3.69
C LYS A 2 -64.77 -40.15 4.01
N SER A 3 -64.88 -39.62 5.23
CA SER A 3 -64.29 -38.30 5.56
C SER A 3 -62.75 -38.35 5.72
N ILE A 4 -62.20 -39.44 6.30
CA ILE A 4 -60.75 -39.61 6.49
C ILE A 4 -59.98 -39.65 5.15
N LYS A 5 -60.56 -40.23 4.10
CA LYS A 5 -59.96 -40.24 2.75
C LYS A 5 -59.90 -38.84 2.12
N SER A 6 -60.84 -37.96 2.46
CA SER A 6 -60.89 -36.58 1.95
C SER A 6 -59.81 -35.70 2.59
N TYR A 7 -59.57 -35.85 3.90
CA TYR A 7 -58.51 -35.12 4.59
C TYR A 7 -57.11 -35.57 4.16
N PHE A 8 -56.94 -36.86 3.86
CA PHE A 8 -55.68 -37.39 3.35
C PHE A 8 -55.34 -36.86 1.95
N LEU A 9 -56.35 -36.71 1.08
CA LEU A 9 -56.18 -36.11 -0.24
C LEU A 9 -55.81 -34.62 -0.15
N LEU A 10 -56.40 -33.89 0.79
CA LEU A 10 -56.12 -32.47 1.05
C LEU A 10 -54.71 -32.27 1.64
N LEU A 11 -54.26 -33.19 2.49
CA LEU A 11 -52.90 -33.20 3.04
C LEU A 11 -51.85 -33.48 1.95
N ILE A 12 -52.13 -34.41 1.02
CA ILE A 12 -51.26 -34.70 -0.13
C ILE A 12 -51.20 -33.50 -1.08
N LEU A 13 -52.34 -32.85 -1.35
CA LEU A 13 -52.37 -31.62 -2.16
C LEU A 13 -51.57 -30.50 -1.49
N PHE A 14 -51.72 -30.30 -0.18
CA PHE A 14 -50.96 -29.32 0.61
C PHE A 14 -49.44 -29.61 0.59
N PHE A 15 -49.04 -30.88 0.72
CA PHE A 15 -47.64 -31.28 0.61
C PHE A 15 -47.10 -31.14 -0.83
N SER A 16 -47.92 -31.41 -1.85
CA SER A 16 -47.52 -31.25 -3.26
C SER A 16 -47.29 -29.78 -3.63
N THR A 17 -48.08 -28.86 -3.07
CA THR A 17 -47.88 -27.41 -3.26
C THR A 17 -46.71 -26.85 -2.45
N PHE A 18 -46.34 -27.51 -1.33
CA PHE A 18 -45.18 -27.11 -0.52
C PHE A 18 -43.85 -27.56 -1.14
N PHE A 19 -43.82 -28.72 -1.82
CA PHE A 19 -42.61 -29.21 -2.47
C PHE A 19 -42.28 -28.51 -3.79
N SER A 20 -43.26 -27.89 -4.47
CA SER A 20 -43.03 -27.14 -5.71
C SER A 20 -42.38 -25.75 -5.53
N LEU A 21 -42.08 -25.34 -4.30
CA LEU A 21 -41.47 -24.04 -3.98
C LEU A 21 -39.98 -24.10 -3.60
N LEU A 22 -39.36 -25.28 -3.63
CA LEU A 22 -37.91 -25.43 -3.44
C LEU A 22 -37.19 -25.42 -4.80
N HIS A 23 -37.36 -24.35 -5.57
CA HIS A 23 -36.38 -24.02 -6.59
C HIS A 23 -35.18 -23.40 -5.88
N ALA A 24 -34.09 -24.16 -5.74
CA ALA A 24 -32.81 -23.61 -5.33
C ALA A 24 -32.39 -22.58 -6.39
N ASP A 25 -32.29 -21.34 -5.97
CA ASP A 25 -31.89 -20.23 -6.82
C ASP A 25 -30.44 -20.41 -7.26
N ASP A 26 -30.18 -20.59 -8.57
CA ASP A 26 -28.83 -20.80 -9.11
C ASP A 26 -27.84 -19.66 -8.79
N VAL A 27 -28.37 -18.46 -8.53
CA VAL A 27 -27.63 -17.27 -8.09
C VAL A 27 -28.45 -16.51 -7.04
N ALA A 28 -27.83 -16.12 -5.93
CA ALA A 28 -28.45 -15.33 -4.87
C ALA A 28 -27.43 -14.39 -4.18
N PHE A 29 -27.91 -13.41 -3.42
CA PHE A 29 -27.05 -12.65 -2.52
C PHE A 29 -26.54 -13.55 -1.39
N SER A 30 -25.22 -13.64 -1.24
CA SER A 30 -24.56 -14.32 -0.12
C SER A 30 -24.32 -13.37 1.04
N TYR A 31 -23.88 -12.15 0.73
CA TYR A 31 -23.55 -11.13 1.73
C TYR A 31 -23.97 -9.75 1.24
N VAL A 32 -24.76 -9.08 2.08
CA VAL A 32 -25.10 -7.66 1.97
C VAL A 32 -24.96 -7.06 3.38
N PRO A 33 -24.18 -5.99 3.57
CA PRO A 33 -24.03 -5.40 4.89
C PRO A 33 -25.35 -4.77 5.35
N LYS A 34 -25.64 -4.87 6.64
CA LYS A 34 -26.85 -4.29 7.24
C LYS A 34 -26.81 -2.76 7.33
N LYS A 35 -25.59 -2.21 7.45
CA LYS A 35 -25.29 -0.79 7.46
C LYS A 35 -23.87 -0.56 6.95
N VAL A 36 -23.61 0.64 6.46
CA VAL A 36 -22.29 1.09 6.00
C VAL A 36 -22.08 2.54 6.41
N TYR A 37 -20.84 3.01 6.43
CA TYR A 37 -20.49 4.39 6.75
C TYR A 37 -20.28 5.23 5.48
N GLU A 38 -20.47 6.55 5.57
CA GLU A 38 -20.15 7.50 4.50
C GLU A 38 -18.68 7.35 4.04
N LYS A 39 -18.45 7.22 2.72
CA LYS A 39 -17.17 6.95 2.03
C LYS A 39 -16.52 5.58 2.32
N GLN A 40 -17.18 4.69 3.04
CA GLN A 40 -16.73 3.32 3.26
C GLN A 40 -16.67 2.55 1.93
N ILE A 41 -15.64 1.72 1.78
CA ILE A 41 -15.62 0.66 0.78
C ILE A 41 -16.04 -0.65 1.45
N PHE A 42 -16.93 -1.42 0.81
CA PHE A 42 -17.50 -2.62 1.39
C PHE A 42 -17.81 -3.70 0.34
N PRO A 43 -17.78 -4.99 0.71
CA PRO A 43 -18.09 -6.08 -0.19
C PRO A 43 -19.60 -6.33 -0.30
N ILE A 44 -20.02 -6.76 -1.49
CA ILE A 44 -21.29 -7.45 -1.75
C ILE A 44 -20.93 -8.76 -2.44
N SER A 45 -21.38 -9.87 -1.88
CA SER A 45 -21.05 -11.21 -2.39
C SER A 45 -22.28 -11.90 -2.95
N PHE A 46 -22.12 -12.57 -4.08
CA PHE A 46 -23.12 -13.39 -4.75
C PHE A 46 -22.71 -14.84 -4.64
N LEU A 47 -23.64 -15.69 -4.21
CA LEU A 47 -23.50 -17.14 -4.22
C LEU A 47 -24.02 -17.66 -5.55
N VAL A 48 -23.22 -18.51 -6.19
CA VAL A 48 -23.60 -19.27 -7.38
C VAL A 48 -23.41 -20.75 -7.06
N SER A 49 -24.47 -21.54 -7.15
CA SER A 49 -24.40 -22.98 -6.91
C SER A 49 -23.73 -23.66 -8.11
N SER A 50 -22.56 -24.27 -7.89
CA SER A 50 -21.72 -24.87 -8.90
C SER A 50 -22.06 -26.34 -9.14
N SER A 51 -23.30 -26.64 -9.57
CA SER A 51 -23.51 -27.90 -10.31
C SER A 51 -22.85 -27.85 -11.71
N LEU A 52 -22.21 -26.73 -12.07
CA LEU A 52 -21.79 -26.41 -13.42
C LEU A 52 -20.35 -25.84 -13.43
N GLN A 53 -19.37 -26.73 -13.53
CA GLN A 53 -17.93 -26.46 -13.39
C GLN A 53 -17.31 -25.71 -14.60
N ASN A 54 -18.10 -25.18 -15.53
CA ASN A 54 -17.59 -24.62 -16.79
C ASN A 54 -18.45 -23.49 -17.39
N ASN A 55 -19.06 -22.66 -16.53
CA ASN A 55 -20.06 -21.69 -16.96
C ASN A 55 -19.48 -20.31 -17.27
N ARG A 56 -19.95 -19.73 -18.37
CA ARG A 56 -19.78 -18.31 -18.65
C ARG A 56 -20.78 -17.55 -17.77
N ILE A 57 -20.25 -16.86 -16.76
CA ILE A 57 -21.02 -15.96 -15.90
C ILE A 57 -20.63 -14.52 -16.18
N SER A 58 -21.62 -13.64 -16.19
CA SER A 58 -21.38 -12.19 -16.23
C SER A 58 -22.40 -11.45 -15.37
N PHE A 59 -21.98 -10.32 -14.81
CA PHE A 59 -22.79 -9.47 -13.97
C PHE A 59 -22.95 -8.12 -14.66
N ASN A 60 -24.19 -7.70 -14.88
CA ASN A 60 -24.53 -6.41 -15.43
C ASN A 60 -25.30 -5.58 -14.38
N PHE A 61 -24.69 -4.48 -13.93
CA PHE A 61 -25.24 -3.60 -12.91
C PHE A 61 -26.04 -2.48 -13.58
N ILE A 62 -27.34 -2.43 -13.33
CA ILE A 62 -28.25 -1.43 -13.90
C ILE A 62 -28.47 -0.30 -12.88
N GLY A 63 -27.68 0.75 -13.01
CA GLY A 63 -27.79 1.95 -12.18
C GLY A 63 -26.54 2.82 -12.24
N GLU A 64 -26.54 3.88 -11.44
CA GLU A 64 -25.39 4.80 -11.32
C GLU A 64 -24.29 4.21 -10.42
N GLU A 65 -24.66 3.41 -9.43
CA GLU A 65 -23.74 2.80 -8.48
C GLU A 65 -23.06 1.58 -9.10
N THR A 66 -21.76 1.69 -9.39
CA THR A 66 -20.95 0.61 -9.97
C THR A 66 -19.87 0.12 -9.02
N PRO A 67 -19.45 -1.15 -9.11
CA PRO A 67 -18.30 -1.64 -8.36
C PRO A 67 -17.03 -0.82 -8.61
N VAL A 68 -16.20 -0.66 -7.57
CA VAL A 68 -14.87 -0.03 -7.65
C VAL A 68 -13.94 -0.78 -8.60
N LEU A 69 -14.11 -2.10 -8.72
CA LEU A 69 -13.43 -2.95 -9.69
C LEU A 69 -14.45 -3.65 -10.58
N LYS A 70 -14.24 -3.61 -11.90
CA LYS A 70 -15.12 -4.27 -12.88
C LYS A 70 -15.23 -5.78 -12.67
N ASN A 71 -14.14 -6.41 -12.22
CA ASN A 71 -14.07 -7.85 -12.03
C ASN A 71 -14.26 -8.20 -10.55
N PRO A 72 -15.04 -9.24 -10.24
CA PRO A 72 -15.20 -9.70 -8.87
C PRO A 72 -13.97 -10.45 -8.36
N GLU A 73 -13.84 -10.50 -7.05
CA GLU A 73 -13.01 -11.49 -6.35
C GLU A 73 -13.78 -12.81 -6.29
N ILE A 74 -13.16 -13.89 -6.77
CA ILE A 74 -13.82 -15.20 -6.94
C ILE A 74 -13.25 -16.18 -5.92
N ILE A 75 -14.12 -16.79 -5.12
CA ILE A 75 -13.75 -17.84 -4.16
C ILE A 75 -14.56 -19.09 -4.47
N HIS A 76 -13.87 -20.20 -4.74
CA HIS A 76 -14.49 -21.50 -4.99
C HIS A 76 -14.53 -22.33 -3.70
N ASN A 77 -15.72 -22.81 -3.34
CA ASN A 77 -15.96 -23.70 -2.21
C ASN A 77 -16.74 -24.93 -2.67
N GLN A 78 -16.02 -25.95 -3.18
CA GLN A 78 -16.57 -27.24 -3.62
C GLN A 78 -17.75 -27.14 -4.60
N THR A 79 -18.97 -27.01 -4.09
CA THR A 79 -20.25 -26.91 -4.83
C THR A 79 -20.77 -25.48 -4.95
N GLU A 80 -20.04 -24.49 -4.46
CA GLU A 80 -20.46 -23.10 -4.40
C GLU A 80 -19.32 -22.20 -4.88
N THR A 81 -19.65 -21.15 -5.62
CA THR A 81 -18.68 -20.11 -5.99
C THR A 81 -19.21 -18.75 -5.56
N PHE A 82 -18.37 -18.01 -4.84
CA PHE A 82 -18.67 -16.66 -4.39
C PHE A 82 -18.04 -15.65 -5.34
N TYR A 83 -18.84 -14.71 -5.82
CA TYR A 83 -18.39 -13.56 -6.60
C TYR A 83 -18.56 -12.32 -5.74
N THR A 84 -17.46 -11.68 -5.34
CA THR A 84 -17.49 -10.51 -4.46
C THR A 84 -17.10 -9.25 -5.22
N PHE A 85 -17.99 -8.27 -5.21
CA PHE A 85 -17.75 -6.94 -5.75
C PHE A 85 -17.63 -5.94 -4.62
N TYR A 86 -16.77 -4.94 -4.78
CA TYR A 86 -16.56 -3.89 -3.79
C TYR A 86 -17.19 -2.60 -4.27
N PHE A 87 -17.92 -1.92 -3.40
CA PHE A 87 -18.60 -0.65 -3.69
C PHE A 87 -18.12 0.42 -2.72
N LYS A 88 -18.21 1.69 -3.13
CA LYS A 88 -17.92 2.85 -2.29
C LYS A 88 -19.23 3.59 -2.03
N THR A 89 -19.51 3.90 -0.76
CA THR A 89 -20.73 4.63 -0.42
C THR A 89 -20.65 6.11 -0.79
N THR A 90 -21.83 6.69 -1.07
CA THR A 90 -22.06 8.13 -1.15
C THR A 90 -22.68 8.65 0.16
N ASP A 91 -22.77 9.97 0.32
CA ASP A 91 -23.05 10.62 1.62
C ASP A 91 -24.50 10.50 2.15
N LYS A 92 -25.43 9.86 1.42
CA LYS A 92 -26.88 9.91 1.74
C LYS A 92 -27.52 8.54 1.92
N LEU A 93 -27.49 7.70 0.89
CA LEU A 93 -28.13 6.39 0.88
C LEU A 93 -27.47 5.57 -0.21
N PHE A 94 -27.10 4.33 0.10
CA PHE A 94 -26.57 3.42 -0.91
C PHE A 94 -27.68 2.49 -1.39
N ILE A 95 -27.92 2.48 -2.70
CA ILE A 95 -28.87 1.58 -3.34
C ILE A 95 -28.06 0.65 -4.22
N ILE A 96 -28.02 -0.63 -3.84
CA ILE A 96 -27.48 -1.66 -4.73
C ILE A 96 -28.35 -1.63 -5.99
N PRO A 97 -27.76 -1.44 -7.19
CA PRO A 97 -28.54 -1.41 -8.43
C PRO A 97 -29.24 -2.75 -8.66
N ARG A 98 -30.22 -2.76 -9.56
CA ARG A 98 -30.73 -4.02 -10.10
C ARG A 98 -29.60 -4.71 -10.87
N ILE A 99 -29.46 -6.02 -10.71
CA ILE A 99 -28.36 -6.78 -11.32
C ILE A 99 -28.95 -7.84 -12.24
N ILE A 100 -28.49 -7.86 -13.49
CA ILE A 100 -28.75 -8.96 -14.40
C ILE A 100 -27.52 -9.87 -14.36
N VAL A 101 -27.72 -11.10 -13.88
CA VAL A 101 -26.69 -12.14 -13.89
C VAL A 101 -27.00 -13.08 -15.04
N THR A 102 -26.09 -13.16 -16.01
CA THR A 102 -26.22 -14.09 -17.13
C THR A 102 -25.37 -15.32 -16.84
N LEU A 103 -26.00 -16.48 -16.66
CA LEU A 103 -25.37 -17.78 -16.42
C LEU A 103 -25.67 -18.69 -17.62
N ASN A 104 -24.65 -19.04 -18.41
CA ASN A 104 -24.82 -19.87 -19.62
C ASN A 104 -25.87 -19.35 -20.61
N GLY A 105 -26.06 -18.03 -20.68
CA GLY A 105 -27.07 -17.40 -21.52
C GLY A 105 -28.46 -17.27 -20.88
N ASN A 106 -28.69 -17.87 -19.72
CA ASN A 106 -29.90 -17.62 -18.93
C ASN A 106 -29.70 -16.37 -18.07
N GLU A 107 -30.61 -15.42 -18.18
CA GLU A 107 -30.60 -14.21 -17.37
C GLU A 107 -31.40 -14.41 -16.09
N LYS A 108 -30.81 -13.99 -14.98
CA LYS A 108 -31.47 -13.87 -13.70
C LYS A 108 -31.38 -12.44 -13.21
N VAL A 109 -32.52 -11.90 -12.80
CA VAL A 109 -32.61 -10.55 -12.25
C VAL A 109 -32.58 -10.63 -10.72
N LEU A 110 -31.65 -9.91 -10.11
CA LEU A 110 -31.61 -9.65 -8.68
C LEU A 110 -32.08 -8.22 -8.44
N ASP A 111 -33.11 -8.06 -7.62
CA ASP A 111 -33.62 -6.76 -7.26
C ASP A 111 -32.64 -6.00 -6.37
N GLY A 112 -32.67 -4.67 -6.50
CA GLY A 112 -31.82 -3.77 -5.73
C GLY A 112 -32.18 -3.75 -4.26
N VAL A 113 -31.16 -3.68 -3.40
CA VAL A 113 -31.31 -3.64 -1.94
C VAL A 113 -30.85 -2.28 -1.43
N LYS A 114 -31.63 -1.68 -0.52
CA LYS A 114 -31.29 -0.42 0.13
C LYS A 114 -30.43 -0.69 1.36
N ILE A 115 -29.28 -0.02 1.45
CA ILE A 115 -28.39 -0.10 2.61
C ILE A 115 -28.33 1.26 3.30
N PRO A 116 -28.68 1.35 4.60
CA PRO A 116 -28.50 2.56 5.39
C PRO A 116 -27.04 3.02 5.41
N VAL A 117 -26.81 4.31 5.14
CA VAL A 117 -25.50 4.96 5.28
C VAL A 117 -25.49 5.82 6.54
N GLU A 118 -24.57 5.50 7.46
CA GLU A 118 -24.37 6.25 8.70
C GLU A 118 -23.18 7.21 8.60
N LYS A 119 -23.26 8.32 9.32
CA LYS A 119 -22.13 9.23 9.48
C LYS A 119 -21.29 8.80 10.65
N LEU A 120 -19.97 8.80 10.46
CA LEU A 120 -19.04 8.59 11.56
C LEU A 120 -19.09 9.77 12.55
N PRO A 121 -18.94 9.50 13.86
CA PRO A 121 -18.78 10.57 14.83
C PRO A 121 -17.45 11.29 14.58
N LYS A 122 -17.38 12.56 14.99
CA LYS A 122 -16.15 13.36 14.83
C LYS A 122 -15.04 12.79 15.72
N ALA A 123 -13.86 12.57 15.14
CA ALA A 123 -12.66 12.15 15.86
C ALA A 123 -11.51 13.13 15.63
N ARG A 124 -10.61 13.23 16.61
CA ARG A 124 -9.40 14.05 16.50
C ARG A 124 -8.42 13.40 15.52
N ASN A 125 -7.79 14.22 14.68
CA ASN A 125 -6.80 13.80 13.70
C ASN A 125 -7.28 12.66 12.79
N PHE A 126 -8.59 12.61 12.51
CA PHE A 126 -9.15 11.62 11.60
C PHE A 126 -8.64 11.87 10.18
N SER A 127 -8.06 10.85 9.58
CA SER A 127 -7.42 10.96 8.28
C SER A 127 -8.37 10.77 7.09
N GLY A 128 -9.68 10.66 7.33
CA GLY A 128 -10.65 10.31 6.30
C GLY A 128 -10.69 8.82 5.92
N VAL A 129 -9.77 8.01 6.48
CA VAL A 129 -9.63 6.59 6.12
C VAL A 129 -10.57 5.72 6.95
N ILE A 130 -11.33 4.90 6.25
CA ILE A 130 -12.20 3.83 6.75
C ILE A 130 -11.67 2.54 6.15
N ALA A 131 -11.36 1.53 6.98
CA ALA A 131 -10.76 0.29 6.51
C ALA A 131 -11.05 -0.88 7.45
N SER A 132 -11.04 -2.11 6.94
CA SER A 132 -11.00 -3.35 7.73
C SER A 132 -9.56 -3.69 8.16
N GLY A 133 -8.87 -2.68 8.70
CA GLY A 133 -7.47 -2.75 9.14
C GLY A 133 -6.50 -1.97 8.23
N LEU A 134 -5.62 -1.19 8.86
CA LEU A 134 -4.59 -0.38 8.20
C LEU A 134 -3.19 -0.74 8.71
N LYS A 135 -2.27 -0.97 7.77
CA LYS A 135 -0.86 -1.27 8.01
C LYS A 135 0.04 -0.25 7.32
N ILE A 136 0.97 0.32 8.08
CA ILE A 136 2.10 1.08 7.54
C ILE A 136 3.17 0.03 7.20
N LYS A 137 3.45 -0.16 5.91
CA LYS A 137 4.44 -1.15 5.44
C LYS A 137 5.85 -0.63 5.63
N ASN A 138 6.07 0.63 5.26
CA ASN A 138 7.32 1.35 5.41
C ASN A 138 7.04 2.87 5.45
N TYR A 139 8.01 3.67 5.87
CA TYR A 139 7.95 5.13 5.79
C TYR A 139 9.34 5.77 5.76
N GLN A 140 9.63 6.67 4.84
CA GLN A 140 10.88 7.41 4.83
C GLN A 140 10.65 8.85 5.27
N VAL A 141 11.53 9.38 6.13
CA VAL A 141 11.58 10.80 6.48
C VAL A 141 12.82 11.41 5.84
N SER A 142 12.66 12.54 5.16
CA SER A 142 13.76 13.30 4.59
C SER A 142 13.54 14.80 4.71
N ILE A 143 14.62 15.56 4.58
CA ILE A 143 14.56 17.02 4.55
C ILE A 143 13.96 17.43 3.20
N PHE A 144 12.84 18.15 3.23
CA PHE A 144 12.21 18.71 2.03
C PHE A 144 12.81 20.08 1.69
N ASP A 145 12.98 20.92 2.72
CA ASP A 145 13.67 22.21 2.66
C ASP A 145 14.24 22.54 4.06
N ASN A 146 14.74 23.76 4.24
CA ASN A 146 15.33 24.20 5.51
C ASN A 146 14.34 24.30 6.70
N LYS A 147 13.03 24.22 6.46
CA LYS A 147 11.97 24.41 7.47
C LYS A 147 11.02 23.22 7.59
N THR A 148 11.05 22.29 6.65
CA THR A 148 10.06 21.21 6.53
C THR A 148 10.70 19.86 6.20
N ASN A 149 10.02 18.81 6.64
CA ASN A 149 10.35 17.42 6.37
C ASN A 149 9.30 16.82 5.45
N LEU A 150 9.77 16.00 4.52
CA LEU A 150 8.95 15.12 3.70
C LEU A 150 8.90 13.74 4.34
N ILE A 151 7.69 13.21 4.49
CA ILE A 151 7.42 11.86 4.96
C ILE A 151 6.74 11.13 3.80
N ALA A 152 7.38 10.10 3.25
CA ALA A 152 6.77 9.20 2.28
C ALA A 152 6.40 7.90 2.97
N ILE A 153 5.15 7.46 2.88
CA ILE A 153 4.60 6.32 3.61
C ILE A 153 4.03 5.34 2.59
N SER A 154 4.37 4.05 2.69
CA SER A 154 3.67 3.00 1.95
C SER A 154 2.64 2.36 2.86
N LEU A 155 1.36 2.46 2.47
CA LEU A 155 0.21 1.98 3.21
C LEU A 155 -0.40 0.75 2.54
N GLU A 156 -0.90 -0.17 3.37
CA GLU A 156 -1.66 -1.34 2.95
C GLU A 156 -2.87 -1.49 3.86
N ALA A 157 -4.05 -1.72 3.28
CA ALA A 157 -5.29 -1.89 4.03
C ALA A 157 -6.28 -2.78 3.28
N HIS A 158 -7.30 -3.25 3.99
CA HIS A 158 -8.42 -3.99 3.41
C HIS A 158 -9.71 -3.16 3.45
N ASP A 159 -10.57 -3.33 2.46
CA ASP A 159 -11.86 -2.64 2.29
C ASP A 159 -11.74 -1.12 2.50
N ALA A 160 -10.64 -0.57 2.02
CA ALA A 160 -10.18 0.75 2.43
C ALA A 160 -10.32 1.79 1.34
N ASN A 161 -10.75 3.00 1.73
CA ASN A 161 -10.76 4.20 0.89
C ASN A 161 -9.43 4.99 1.00
N LEU A 162 -8.27 4.33 0.84
CA LEU A 162 -6.97 5.00 1.06
C LEU A 162 -6.71 6.19 0.11
N GLU A 163 -7.45 6.31 -0.98
CA GLU A 163 -7.39 7.45 -1.91
C GLU A 163 -7.88 8.75 -1.26
N ASP A 164 -8.74 8.64 -0.24
CA ASP A 164 -9.32 9.76 0.50
C ASP A 164 -8.47 10.16 1.72
N ILE A 165 -7.30 9.55 1.91
CA ILE A 165 -6.44 9.85 3.05
C ILE A 165 -5.96 11.31 2.99
N TYR A 166 -6.06 12.00 4.12
CA TYR A 166 -5.47 13.32 4.31
C TYR A 166 -4.99 13.49 5.75
N ILE A 167 -4.08 14.43 5.97
CA ILE A 167 -3.58 14.76 7.31
C ILE A 167 -3.87 16.22 7.62
N PRO A 168 -4.78 16.53 8.57
CA PRO A 168 -5.17 17.92 8.86
C PRO A 168 -4.02 18.87 9.21
N SER A 169 -2.91 18.34 9.76
CA SER A 169 -1.73 19.12 10.15
C SER A 169 -0.67 19.26 9.04
N ALA A 170 -0.91 18.68 7.86
CA ALA A 170 0.02 18.72 6.74
C ALA A 170 0.04 20.10 6.07
N LEU A 171 1.25 20.58 5.72
CA LEU A 171 1.39 21.76 4.87
C LEU A 171 1.09 21.42 3.40
N LYS A 172 1.44 20.19 3.01
CA LYS A 172 1.16 19.60 1.71
C LYS A 172 1.12 18.08 1.87
N ASP A 173 0.20 17.42 1.21
CA ASP A 173 0.10 15.96 1.17
C ASP A 173 -0.50 15.49 -0.15
N GLY A 174 -0.39 14.19 -0.42
CA GLY A 174 -0.96 13.60 -1.62
C GLY A 174 -0.69 12.11 -1.73
N THR A 175 -1.53 11.44 -2.50
CA THR A 175 -1.48 9.99 -2.74
C THR A 175 -0.92 9.67 -4.11
N GLU A 176 -0.19 8.56 -4.20
CA GLU A 176 0.46 8.08 -5.41
C GLU A 176 0.41 6.54 -5.46
N ASN A 177 0.59 5.97 -6.66
CA ASN A 177 0.71 4.52 -6.87
C ASN A 177 -0.43 3.68 -6.27
N ALA A 178 -1.66 4.21 -6.28
CA ALA A 178 -2.84 3.48 -5.80
C ALA A 178 -3.02 2.17 -6.60
N LYS A 179 -3.04 1.05 -5.89
CA LYS A 179 -3.25 -0.29 -6.43
C LYS A 179 -4.30 -1.01 -5.60
N ARG A 180 -5.33 -1.53 -6.26
CA ARG A 180 -6.37 -2.34 -5.62
C ARG A 180 -6.44 -3.72 -6.26
N ASN A 181 -6.51 -4.75 -5.42
CA ASN A 181 -6.78 -6.12 -5.82
C ASN A 181 -7.78 -6.74 -4.83
N GLY A 182 -9.05 -6.85 -5.24
CA GLY A 182 -10.14 -7.26 -4.35
C GLY A 182 -10.26 -6.34 -3.13
N SER A 183 -10.33 -6.93 -1.94
CA SER A 183 -10.35 -6.18 -0.66
C SER A 183 -9.06 -5.39 -0.43
N LYS A 184 -7.92 -5.90 -0.91
CA LYS A 184 -6.61 -5.35 -0.59
C LYS A 184 -6.31 -4.09 -1.41
N MET A 185 -5.94 -3.02 -0.73
CA MET A 185 -5.44 -1.79 -1.33
C MET A 185 -4.05 -1.45 -0.82
N SER A 186 -3.19 -0.98 -1.71
CA SER A 186 -1.89 -0.39 -1.39
C SER A 186 -1.78 0.99 -2.03
N ILE A 187 -1.20 1.95 -1.32
CA ILE A 187 -0.99 3.31 -1.81
C ILE A 187 0.29 3.87 -1.19
N ASP A 188 0.99 4.73 -1.94
CA ASP A 188 2.05 5.56 -1.40
C ASP A 188 1.46 6.92 -1.05
N TYR A 189 1.81 7.47 0.11
CA TYR A 189 1.26 8.72 0.62
C TYR A 189 2.40 9.60 1.11
N TYR A 190 2.50 10.82 0.57
CA TYR A 190 3.52 11.78 0.97
C TYR A 190 2.92 12.91 1.80
N ILE A 191 3.69 13.42 2.76
CA ILE A 191 3.28 14.45 3.71
C ILE A 191 4.45 15.40 3.97
N VAL A 192 4.23 16.70 3.86
CA VAL A 192 5.18 17.75 4.23
C VAL A 192 4.76 18.36 5.57
N LEU A 193 5.62 18.27 6.57
CA LEU A 193 5.40 18.78 7.92
C LEU A 193 6.53 19.72 8.37
N PRO A 194 6.26 20.69 9.27
CA PRO A 194 7.31 21.52 9.85
C PRO A 194 8.41 20.68 10.54
N ALA A 195 9.68 21.03 10.32
CA ALA A 195 10.83 20.27 10.83
C ALA A 195 10.90 20.18 12.37
N LYS A 196 10.17 21.06 13.08
CA LYS A 196 10.03 21.04 14.54
C LYS A 196 9.18 19.86 15.04
N GLN A 197 8.28 19.32 14.21
CA GLN A 197 7.45 18.19 14.61
C GLN A 197 8.28 16.90 14.70
N LYS A 198 8.17 16.20 15.83
CA LYS A 198 8.93 14.96 16.11
C LYS A 198 8.10 13.68 15.91
N LYS A 199 6.79 13.81 15.75
CA LYS A 199 5.88 12.70 15.49
C LYS A 199 4.73 13.16 14.61
N LEU A 200 4.29 12.27 13.75
CA LEU A 200 3.04 12.36 13.02
C LEU A 200 2.07 11.36 13.67
N THR A 201 0.90 11.82 14.06
CA THR A 201 -0.15 10.99 14.66
C THR A 201 -1.46 11.24 13.94
N PHE A 202 -2.13 10.18 13.51
CA PHE A 202 -3.44 10.24 12.86
C PHE A 202 -4.30 9.04 13.24
N THR A 203 -5.60 9.18 13.07
CA THR A 203 -6.57 8.11 13.33
C THR A 203 -7.27 7.70 12.04
N TYR A 204 -7.55 6.40 11.91
CA TYR A 204 -8.46 5.86 10.89
C TYR A 204 -9.59 5.12 11.60
N PHE A 205 -10.72 4.94 10.92
CA PHE A 205 -11.83 4.15 11.46
C PHE A 205 -11.67 2.68 11.03
N ASP A 206 -11.58 1.78 12.01
CA ASP A 206 -11.46 0.36 11.79
C ASP A 206 -12.84 -0.29 11.80
N THR A 207 -13.29 -0.81 10.66
CA THR A 207 -14.66 -1.35 10.50
C THR A 207 -14.86 -2.70 11.18
N ILE A 208 -13.79 -3.43 11.50
CA ILE A 208 -13.85 -4.69 12.25
C ILE A 208 -13.96 -4.40 13.74
N LYS A 209 -13.17 -3.43 14.23
CA LYS A 209 -13.19 -3.02 15.64
C LYS A 209 -14.28 -2.02 15.98
N ASP A 210 -14.95 -1.48 14.97
CA ASP A 210 -15.98 -0.44 15.05
C ASP A 210 -15.51 0.77 15.89
N THR A 211 -14.25 1.19 15.69
CA THR A 211 -13.64 2.28 16.48
C THR A 211 -12.51 2.99 15.76
N PHE A 212 -12.17 4.19 16.21
CA PHE A 212 -11.00 4.92 15.72
C PHE A 212 -9.71 4.36 16.30
N VAL A 213 -8.79 3.99 15.43
CA VAL A 213 -7.48 3.45 15.80
C VAL A 213 -6.39 4.45 15.45
N GLU A 214 -5.55 4.78 16.43
CA GLU A 214 -4.43 5.70 16.25
C GLU A 214 -3.21 5.00 15.62
N LYS A 215 -2.55 5.71 14.69
CA LYS A 215 -1.24 5.38 14.14
C LYS A 215 -0.28 6.52 14.42
N THR A 216 0.95 6.18 14.81
CA THR A 216 2.00 7.15 15.10
C THR A 216 3.29 6.79 14.37
N ILE A 217 3.89 7.79 13.71
CA ILE A 217 5.17 7.71 13.01
C ILE A 217 6.14 8.67 13.70
N LYS A 218 7.34 8.19 14.04
CA LYS A 218 8.40 9.04 14.61
C LYS A 218 9.12 9.79 13.50
N ILE A 219 9.12 11.12 13.57
CA ILE A 219 9.84 12.00 12.65
C ILE A 219 11.25 12.20 13.22
N LYS A 220 12.14 11.27 12.87
CA LYS A 220 13.56 11.38 13.16
C LYS A 220 14.28 11.53 11.82
N ILE A 221 14.81 12.72 11.59
CA ILE A 221 15.81 12.94 10.54
C ILE A 221 17.10 12.39 11.12
N HIS A 222 17.65 11.36 10.49
CA HIS A 222 19.01 10.96 10.79
C HIS A 222 19.91 12.03 10.15
N ASP A 223 20.52 12.87 10.99
CA ASP A 223 21.49 13.86 10.55
C ASP A 223 22.60 13.14 9.76
N GLY A 224 22.71 13.44 8.47
CA GLY A 224 23.92 13.21 7.68
C GLY A 224 24.22 11.79 7.18
N THR A 225 23.55 10.73 7.65
CA THR A 225 23.79 9.36 7.16
C THR A 225 22.47 8.62 6.91
N VAL A 226 22.25 8.33 5.62
CA VAL A 226 21.33 7.35 5.02
C VAL A 226 20.25 6.78 5.96
N ALA A 227 19.01 7.26 5.82
CA ALA A 227 17.83 6.51 6.27
C ALA A 227 17.62 5.30 5.36
N ALA A 228 18.44 4.26 5.58
CA ALA A 228 18.11 2.89 5.26
C ALA A 228 16.93 2.49 6.16
N GLN A 229 15.74 2.41 5.58
CA GLN A 229 14.78 1.46 6.13
C GLN A 229 15.25 0.08 5.70
N THR A 230 15.45 -0.76 6.70
CA THR A 230 15.68 -2.20 6.65
C THR A 230 15.50 -2.85 5.28
N ASP A 231 16.61 -3.47 4.86
CA ASP A 231 16.88 -4.27 3.67
C ASP A 231 17.18 -3.55 2.35
N LEU A 232 18.42 -3.78 1.89
CA LEU A 232 19.04 -3.47 0.61
C LEU A 232 19.85 -2.16 0.52
N ASN A 233 20.94 -2.03 1.28
CA ASN A 233 22.28 -1.61 0.80
C ASN A 233 23.25 -1.42 2.01
N PRO A 234 24.27 -2.29 2.23
CA PRO A 234 25.12 -2.22 3.41
C PRO A 234 26.38 -1.40 3.11
N LYS A 235 26.40 -0.09 3.41
CA LYS A 235 27.67 0.68 3.39
C LYS A 235 27.64 2.03 4.12
N ASP A 236 26.88 2.13 5.21
CA ASP A 236 27.09 3.22 6.17
C ASP A 236 26.85 2.67 7.58
N ASP A 237 27.86 1.96 8.06
CA ASP A 237 27.86 1.38 9.39
C ASP A 237 28.28 2.47 10.39
N SER A 238 27.52 2.69 11.46
CA SER A 238 27.91 3.58 12.58
C SER A 238 29.26 3.19 13.20
N PHE A 239 29.77 2.00 12.90
CA PHE A 239 31.10 1.53 13.27
C PHE A 239 32.17 1.72 12.17
N GLU A 240 31.88 2.36 11.03
CA GLU A 240 32.84 2.64 9.94
C GLU A 240 34.12 3.32 10.45
N THR A 241 33.96 4.39 11.23
CA THR A 241 35.10 5.14 11.81
C THR A 241 35.90 4.25 12.76
N LEU A 242 35.22 3.47 13.60
CA LEU A 242 35.87 2.53 14.52
C LEU A 242 36.60 1.43 13.76
N LYS A 243 35.97 0.82 12.74
CA LYS A 243 36.55 -0.19 11.85
C LYS A 243 37.78 0.32 11.11
N LYS A 244 37.73 1.56 10.58
CA LYS A 244 38.87 2.23 9.92
C LYS A 244 40.05 2.36 10.89
N TYR A 245 39.84 2.91 12.09
CA TYR A 245 40.93 3.03 13.07
C TYR A 245 41.43 1.67 13.57
N SER A 246 40.54 0.70 13.78
CA SER A 246 40.93 -0.67 14.14
C SER A 246 41.79 -1.32 13.06
N LEU A 247 41.43 -1.19 11.78
CA LEU A 247 42.22 -1.74 10.66
C LEU A 247 43.57 -1.05 10.49
N ILE A 248 43.65 0.27 10.71
CA ILE A 248 44.92 1.02 10.72
C ILE A 248 45.84 0.49 11.83
N ILE A 249 45.33 0.42 13.06
CA ILE A 249 46.10 -0.08 14.22
C ILE A 249 46.56 -1.51 13.96
N LEU A 250 45.67 -2.37 13.44
CA LEU A 250 45.96 -3.77 13.16
C LEU A 250 47.00 -3.93 12.04
N SER A 251 46.91 -3.12 10.97
CA SER A 251 47.88 -3.14 9.87
C SER A 251 49.27 -2.71 10.32
N ILE A 252 49.36 -1.66 11.16
CA ILE A 252 50.63 -1.20 11.78
C ILE A 252 51.18 -2.27 12.72
N LEU A 253 50.34 -2.88 13.57
CA LEU A 253 50.74 -3.93 14.49
C LEU A 253 51.38 -5.12 13.76
N PHE A 254 50.75 -5.60 12.68
CA PHE A 254 51.30 -6.70 11.88
C PHE A 254 52.60 -6.32 11.17
N LEU A 255 52.75 -5.05 10.75
CA LEU A 255 53.98 -4.55 10.15
C LEU A 255 55.13 -4.52 11.18
N ILE A 256 54.87 -4.10 12.41
CA ILE A 256 55.85 -4.13 13.51
C ILE A 256 56.24 -5.58 13.84
N LEU A 257 55.26 -6.49 13.92
CA LEU A 257 55.52 -7.91 14.17
C LEU A 257 56.33 -8.56 13.04
N PHE A 258 56.10 -8.18 11.78
CA PHE A 258 56.92 -8.60 10.65
C PHE A 258 58.38 -8.17 10.82
N ILE A 259 58.65 -6.92 11.20
CA ILE A 259 60.02 -6.43 11.41
C ILE A 259 60.70 -7.17 12.57
N TRP A 260 59.97 -7.42 13.66
CA TRP A 260 60.55 -8.04 14.86
C TRP A 260 60.77 -9.56 14.72
N LYS A 261 59.76 -10.29 14.24
CA LYS A 261 59.82 -11.76 14.09
C LYS A 261 60.45 -12.20 12.77
N ARG A 262 60.55 -11.30 11.78
CA ARG A 262 61.07 -11.54 10.42
C ARG A 262 60.37 -12.70 9.70
N ASP A 263 59.10 -12.93 10.00
CA ASP A 263 58.28 -14.00 9.42
C ASP A 263 57.31 -13.43 8.37
N PHE A 264 57.36 -13.98 7.16
CA PHE A 264 56.57 -13.55 6.01
C PHE A 264 55.05 -13.63 6.25
N PHE A 265 54.59 -14.50 7.15
CA PHE A 265 53.18 -14.61 7.51
C PHE A 265 52.56 -13.27 7.97
N TYR A 266 53.28 -12.48 8.78
CA TYR A 266 52.79 -11.18 9.26
C TYR A 266 52.73 -10.11 8.17
N LEU A 267 53.59 -10.21 7.16
CA LEU A 267 53.56 -9.31 5.99
C LEU A 267 52.29 -9.53 5.17
N VAL A 268 51.91 -10.78 4.93
CA VAL A 268 50.66 -11.12 4.23
C VAL A 268 49.45 -10.52 4.97
N LEU A 269 49.42 -10.67 6.30
CA LEU A 269 48.30 -10.19 7.11
C LEU A 269 48.21 -8.65 7.16
N SER A 270 49.36 -7.95 7.16
CA SER A 270 49.42 -6.49 7.05
C SER A 270 48.88 -6.00 5.69
N VAL A 271 49.29 -6.65 4.60
CA VAL A 271 48.83 -6.33 3.23
C VAL A 271 47.33 -6.58 3.06
N VAL A 272 46.81 -7.72 3.56
CA VAL A 272 45.37 -8.01 3.51
C VAL A 272 44.57 -6.97 4.32
N SER A 273 45.02 -6.62 5.52
CA SER A 273 44.36 -5.58 6.34
C SER A 273 44.37 -4.22 5.63
N ALA A 274 45.48 -3.85 4.99
CA ALA A 274 45.60 -2.61 4.22
C ALA A 274 44.72 -2.61 2.96
N ALA A 275 44.63 -3.74 2.24
CA ALA A 275 43.75 -3.90 1.09
C ALA A 275 42.27 -3.75 1.49
N ILE A 276 41.86 -4.34 2.61
CA ILE A 276 40.51 -4.16 3.18
C ILE A 276 40.28 -2.69 3.55
N LEU A 277 41.26 -2.03 4.18
CA LEU A 277 41.19 -0.61 4.53
C LEU A 277 40.96 0.28 3.30
N LEU A 278 41.61 -0.01 2.17
CA LEU A 278 41.43 0.74 0.91
C LEU A 278 39.99 0.68 0.38
N THR A 279 39.26 -0.42 0.62
CA THR A 279 37.85 -0.52 0.20
C THR A 279 36.91 0.46 0.89
N PHE A 280 37.33 1.01 2.04
CA PHE A 280 36.59 2.01 2.81
C PHE A 280 36.86 3.46 2.40
N TYR A 281 37.87 3.70 1.55
CA TYR A 281 38.23 5.01 1.03
C TYR A 281 37.68 5.26 -0.39
N THR A 282 36.88 4.35 -0.94
CA THR A 282 36.15 4.59 -2.19
C THR A 282 35.18 5.76 -2.01
N ALA A 283 35.33 6.82 -2.79
CA ALA A 283 34.49 8.01 -2.74
C ALA A 283 33.02 7.69 -3.12
N LEU A 284 32.07 8.40 -2.52
CA LEU A 284 30.66 8.38 -2.94
C LEU A 284 30.55 8.92 -4.37
N ASP A 285 29.87 8.17 -5.24
CA ASP A 285 29.71 8.53 -6.64
C ASP A 285 29.09 9.93 -6.79
N THR A 286 29.82 10.82 -7.44
CA THR A 286 29.29 12.12 -7.86
C THR A 286 28.58 11.97 -9.20
N VAL A 287 27.34 12.40 -9.27
CA VAL A 287 26.49 12.35 -10.47
C VAL A 287 26.21 13.75 -10.99
N CYS A 288 26.17 13.89 -12.31
CA CYS A 288 25.78 15.11 -13.00
C CYS A 288 24.32 15.01 -13.43
N ILE A 289 23.52 16.03 -13.15
CA ILE A 289 22.09 16.06 -13.51
C ILE A 289 21.85 17.10 -14.62
N LYS A 290 21.05 16.75 -15.63
CA LYS A 290 20.68 17.61 -16.75
C LYS A 290 19.79 18.78 -16.28
N GLU A 291 19.83 19.89 -17.02
CA GLU A 291 18.89 20.99 -16.85
C GLU A 291 17.49 20.57 -17.31
N GLY A 292 16.45 21.06 -16.64
CA GLY A 292 15.06 20.70 -16.92
C GLY A 292 14.63 19.35 -16.34
N SER A 293 15.53 18.59 -15.72
CA SER A 293 15.19 17.28 -15.15
C SER A 293 14.18 17.42 -14.01
N PRO A 294 13.11 16.61 -13.99
CA PRO A 294 12.13 16.62 -12.92
C PRO A 294 12.69 15.96 -11.64
N LEU A 295 12.55 16.65 -10.51
CA LEU A 295 12.86 16.12 -9.19
C LEU A 295 11.59 15.55 -8.54
N TYR A 296 11.53 14.24 -8.32
CA TYR A 296 10.37 13.50 -7.85
C TYR A 296 10.35 13.28 -6.33
N ILE A 297 9.14 13.15 -5.76
CA ILE A 297 8.94 12.89 -4.31
C ILE A 297 9.34 11.45 -3.95
N VAL A 298 8.88 10.47 -4.74
CA VAL A 298 9.19 9.04 -4.59
C VAL A 298 9.78 8.45 -5.88
N PRO A 299 10.51 7.31 -5.82
CA PRO A 299 11.22 6.72 -6.97
C PRO A 299 10.29 5.88 -7.86
N THR A 300 9.28 6.52 -8.46
CA THR A 300 8.34 5.89 -9.40
C THR A 300 8.04 6.81 -10.59
N SER A 301 7.69 6.25 -11.74
CA SER A 301 7.45 7.01 -12.98
C SER A 301 6.23 7.92 -12.92
N THR A 302 5.26 7.62 -12.06
CA THR A 302 4.02 8.38 -11.83
C THR A 302 4.11 9.32 -10.63
N SER A 303 5.32 9.54 -10.11
CA SER A 303 5.58 10.37 -8.95
C SER A 303 5.35 11.84 -9.24
N THR A 304 4.85 12.59 -8.25
CA THR A 304 4.68 14.04 -8.37
C THR A 304 6.05 14.72 -8.43
N THR A 305 6.21 15.63 -9.39
CA THR A 305 7.40 16.47 -9.49
C THR A 305 7.36 17.57 -8.42
N ILE A 306 8.41 17.64 -7.60
CA ILE A 306 8.66 18.69 -6.62
C ILE A 306 8.98 20.00 -7.34
N ILE A 307 10.00 19.96 -8.19
CA ILE A 307 10.56 21.06 -8.97
C ILE A 307 11.25 20.51 -10.23
N HIS A 308 11.50 21.37 -11.20
CA HIS A 308 12.42 21.08 -12.29
C HIS A 308 13.77 21.73 -11.99
N ILE A 309 14.84 21.02 -12.29
CA ILE A 309 16.21 21.50 -12.09
C ILE A 309 16.47 22.68 -13.04
N ASP A 310 16.85 23.84 -12.49
CA ASP A 310 17.03 25.09 -13.26
C ASP A 310 18.33 25.14 -14.07
N LYS A 311 19.32 24.31 -13.73
CA LYS A 311 20.62 24.28 -14.40
C LYS A 311 21.32 22.95 -14.16
N ARG A 312 22.19 22.59 -15.10
CA ARG A 312 23.09 21.45 -14.95
C ARG A 312 23.95 21.60 -13.70
N PHE A 313 24.03 20.57 -12.86
CA PHE A 313 24.85 20.58 -11.64
C PHE A 313 25.39 19.20 -11.29
N LYS A 314 26.48 19.16 -10.51
CA LYS A 314 27.04 17.93 -9.94
C LYS A 314 26.66 17.82 -8.46
N THR A 315 26.27 16.63 -8.03
CA THR A 315 25.90 16.33 -6.64
C THR A 315 26.32 14.91 -6.28
N THR A 316 26.47 14.64 -4.99
CA THR A 316 26.66 13.28 -4.49
C THR A 316 25.36 12.48 -4.64
N LYS A 317 25.47 11.25 -5.13
CA LYS A 317 24.39 10.28 -5.13
C LYS A 317 24.14 9.81 -3.69
N LEU A 318 22.94 10.09 -3.17
CA LEU A 318 22.57 9.78 -1.79
C LEU A 318 22.00 8.37 -1.63
N ALA A 319 21.29 7.88 -2.65
CA ALA A 319 20.74 6.53 -2.71
C ALA A 319 20.39 6.18 -4.16
N GLU A 320 20.14 4.90 -4.43
CA GLU A 320 19.60 4.40 -5.68
C GLU A 320 18.50 3.39 -5.40
N ARG A 321 17.42 3.45 -6.16
CA ARG A 321 16.34 2.47 -6.10
C ARG A 321 15.63 2.40 -7.45
N ASN A 322 15.51 1.20 -8.00
CA ASN A 322 15.01 1.01 -9.36
C ASN A 322 15.83 1.86 -10.35
N ASN A 323 15.18 2.58 -11.26
CA ASN A 323 15.83 3.48 -12.23
C ASN A 323 15.89 4.94 -11.73
N PHE A 324 15.98 5.13 -10.42
CA PHE A 324 16.01 6.45 -9.79
C PHE A 324 17.18 6.58 -8.82
N ILE A 325 17.80 7.75 -8.83
CA ILE A 325 18.81 8.17 -7.86
C ILE A 325 18.28 9.28 -6.97
N LYS A 326 18.58 9.19 -5.66
CA LYS A 326 18.26 10.24 -4.70
C LYS A 326 19.39 11.26 -4.67
N ILE A 327 19.05 12.53 -4.77
CA ILE A 327 20.00 13.63 -4.81
C ILE A 327 19.53 14.81 -3.95
N LYS A 328 20.46 15.69 -3.59
CA LYS A 328 20.18 16.98 -2.95
C LYS A 328 20.48 18.10 -3.94
N TYR A 329 19.47 18.89 -4.24
CA TYR A 329 19.58 20.04 -5.14
C TYR A 329 20.13 21.28 -4.41
N SER A 330 20.59 22.27 -5.18
CA SER A 330 21.30 23.45 -4.67
C SER A 330 20.48 24.33 -3.72
N ASN A 331 19.15 24.30 -3.84
CA ASN A 331 18.24 25.00 -2.93
C ASN A 331 18.01 24.25 -1.59
N GLY A 332 18.66 23.09 -1.40
CA GLY A 332 18.53 22.24 -0.22
C GLY A 332 17.46 21.16 -0.33
N THR A 333 16.65 21.16 -1.39
CA THR A 333 15.59 20.17 -1.61
C THR A 333 16.16 18.80 -1.97
N THR A 334 15.65 17.76 -1.32
CA THR A 334 16.04 16.37 -1.60
C THR A 334 14.91 15.65 -2.34
N GLY A 335 15.25 14.93 -3.40
CA GLY A 335 14.27 14.16 -4.18
C GLY A 335 14.93 13.11 -5.06
N TRP A 336 14.13 12.47 -5.90
CA TRP A 336 14.56 11.41 -6.81
C TRP A 336 14.62 11.93 -8.25
N VAL A 337 15.64 11.55 -8.99
CA VAL A 337 15.80 11.84 -10.42
C VAL A 337 15.95 10.52 -11.15
N LYS A 338 15.45 10.41 -12.38
CA LYS A 338 15.59 9.18 -13.16
C LYS A 338 17.03 9.02 -13.66
N ASN A 339 17.45 7.78 -13.91
CA ASN A 339 18.78 7.53 -14.43
C ASN A 339 18.99 8.15 -15.84
N GLU A 340 17.93 8.26 -16.65
CA GLU A 340 17.97 8.90 -17.99
C GLU A 340 18.25 10.42 -17.94
N ASP A 341 17.97 11.04 -16.80
CA ASP A 341 18.19 12.47 -16.54
C ASP A 341 19.62 12.78 -16.06
N ILE A 342 20.45 11.76 -15.88
CA ILE A 342 21.87 11.90 -15.61
C ILE A 342 22.57 12.34 -16.89
N CYS A 343 23.55 13.25 -16.78
CA CYS A 343 24.38 13.66 -17.90
C CYS A 343 25.08 12.43 -18.50
N GLU A 344 25.02 12.27 -19.82
CA GLU A 344 25.97 11.40 -20.50
C GLU A 344 27.32 12.14 -20.52
N ASP A 345 28.41 11.41 -20.25
CA ASP A 345 29.77 11.95 -20.23
C ASP A 345 30.28 12.27 -21.64
#